data_AF-A0A803KQC8-F1
#
_entry.id   AF-A0A803KQC8-F1
#
_cell.length_a   1.000
_cell.length_b   1.000
_cell.length_c   1.000
_cell.angle_alpha   90.00
_cell.angle_beta   90.00
_cell.angle_gamma   90.00
#
_symmetry.space_group_name_H-M   'P 1'
#
loop_
_entity.id
_entity.type
_entity.pdbx_description
1 polymer ?
#
loop_
_entity_poly.entity_id
_entity_poly.type
_entity_poly.pdbx_seq_one_letter_code
_entity_poly.pdbx_strand_id
1 'polypeptide(L)' 'MMMNLTNVTAGAKKIRPTSANATAVKLSCELLRIFITEAIQRAATIAEAEGLSQIEGTHLERILPQLLLDF' A
#
# COMPACT_ATOMS: atom_id res chain seq x y z
N MET A 1 -24.04 26.85 -9.11
CA MET A 1 -23.38 27.34 -7.89
C MET A 1 -21.90 27.01 -8.01
N MET A 2 -21.06 28.03 -8.12
CA MET A 2 -19.61 27.90 -8.31
C MET A 2 -18.94 27.43 -7.02
N MET A 3 -17.97 26.52 -7.12
CA MET A 3 -16.86 26.48 -6.18
C MET A 3 -15.56 26.57 -6.99
N ASN A 4 -15.04 27.79 -7.03
CA ASN A 4 -13.72 28.12 -7.53
C ASN A 4 -12.79 28.09 -6.31
N LEU A 5 -11.97 27.05 -6.16
CA LEU A 5 -10.91 27.04 -5.16
C LEU A 5 -9.60 27.42 -5.85
N THR A 6 -9.03 28.49 -5.32
CA THR A 6 -7.86 29.24 -5.72
C THR A 6 -6.62 28.40 -6.05
N ASN A 7 -6.00 28.82 -7.14
CA ASN A 7 -4.74 28.37 -7.70
C ASN A 7 -3.55 28.70 -6.78
N VAL A 8 -2.88 27.70 -6.18
CA VAL A 8 -1.46 27.77 -5.79
C VAL A 8 -0.81 26.37 -5.87
N THR A 9 0.36 26.32 -6.52
CA THR A 9 1.43 25.29 -6.52
C THR A 9 1.63 24.49 -7.83
N ALA A 10 2.75 24.85 -8.49
CA ALA A 10 3.56 24.12 -9.47
C ALA A 10 2.89 23.02 -10.33
N GLY A 11 2.60 23.36 -11.60
CA GLY A 11 2.71 22.42 -12.72
C GLY A 11 1.78 21.19 -12.72
N ALA A 12 0.48 21.34 -12.43
CA ALA A 12 -0.48 20.28 -12.68
C ALA A 12 -0.69 20.10 -14.20
N LYS A 13 0.05 19.17 -14.82
CA LYS A 13 -0.27 18.68 -16.18
C LYS A 13 -1.74 18.25 -16.19
N LYS A 14 -2.53 18.67 -17.19
CA LYS A 14 -3.92 18.21 -17.39
C LYS A 14 -3.99 16.70 -17.14
N ILE A 15 -4.74 16.30 -16.10
CA ILE A 15 -4.95 14.89 -15.74
C ILE A 15 -5.75 14.29 -16.89
N ARG A 16 -5.08 13.49 -17.73
CA ARG A 16 -5.78 12.66 -18.72
C ARG A 16 -6.51 11.55 -17.95
N PRO A 17 -7.69 11.13 -18.42
CA PRO A 17 -8.33 9.94 -17.85
C PRO A 17 -7.39 8.75 -17.97
N THR A 18 -6.92 8.24 -16.83
CA THR A 18 -6.17 6.98 -16.76
C THR A 18 -7.18 5.85 -16.65
N SER A 19 -7.06 4.85 -17.53
CA SER A 19 -7.91 3.65 -17.51
C SER A 19 -7.06 2.39 -17.53
N ALA A 20 -7.57 1.32 -16.94
CA ALA A 20 -6.96 0.00 -16.93
C ALA A 20 -7.96 -1.00 -17.52
N ASN A 21 -7.48 -1.95 -18.32
CA ASN A 21 -8.34 -3.03 -18.83
C ASN A 21 -8.71 -4.01 -17.70
N ALA A 22 -9.73 -4.85 -17.92
CA ALA A 22 -10.23 -5.78 -16.90
C ALA A 22 -9.15 -6.75 -16.38
N THR A 23 -8.21 -7.17 -17.23
CA THR A 23 -7.10 -8.05 -16.84
C THR A 23 -6.12 -7.33 -15.92
N ALA A 24 -5.75 -6.09 -16.24
CA ALA A 24 -4.89 -5.26 -15.41
C ALA A 24 -5.51 -5.03 -14.02
N VAL A 25 -6.83 -4.77 -13.96
CA VAL A 25 -7.55 -4.64 -12.69
C VAL A 25 -7.47 -5.92 -11.86
N LYS A 26 -7.72 -7.09 -12.48
CA LYS A 26 -7.63 -8.39 -11.78
C LYS A 26 -6.22 -8.66 -11.23
N LEU A 27 -5.20 -8.38 -12.03
CA LEU A 27 -3.80 -8.55 -11.61
C LEU A 27 -3.43 -7.59 -10.47
N SER A 28 -3.91 -6.35 -10.51
CA SER A 28 -3.73 -5.40 -9.41
C SER A 28 -4.41 -5.87 -8.11
N CYS A 29 -5.59 -6.51 -8.19
CA CYS A 29 -6.21 -7.12 -7.01
C CYS A 29 -5.34 -8.23 -6.41
N GLU A 30 -4.77 -9.11 -7.24
CA GLU A 30 -3.87 -10.16 -6.75
C GLU A 30 -2.57 -9.58 -6.19
N LEU A 31 -1.99 -8.56 -6.82
CA LEU A 31 -0.82 -7.86 -6.30
C LEU A 31 -1.10 -7.30 -4.89
N LEU A 32 -2.23 -6.61 -4.70
CA LEU A 32 -2.63 -6.09 -3.40
C LEU A 32 -2.85 -7.22 -2.38
N ARG A 33 -3.44 -8.33 -2.80
CA ARG A 33 -3.64 -9.50 -1.93
C ARG A 33 -2.29 -10.06 -1.46
N ILE A 34 -1.33 -10.21 -2.36
CA ILE A 34 0.02 -10.69 -2.05
C ILE A 34 0.75 -9.69 -1.14
N PHE A 35 0.72 -8.40 -1.47
CA PHE A 35 1.34 -7.34 -0.66
C PHE A 35 0.88 -7.38 0.80
N ILE A 36 -0.44 -7.47 1.04
CA ILE A 36 -0.99 -7.55 2.40
C ILE A 36 -0.65 -8.89 3.07
N THR A 37 -0.68 -9.99 2.33
CA THR A 37 -0.34 -11.33 2.88
C THR A 37 1.12 -11.35 3.35
N GLU A 38 2.04 -10.83 2.56
CA GLU A 38 3.47 -10.71 2.89
C GLU A 38 3.68 -9.83 4.14
N ALA A 39 3.02 -8.68 4.20
CA ALA A 39 3.11 -7.79 5.35
C ALA A 39 2.72 -8.49 6.66
N ILE A 40 1.59 -9.21 6.66
CA ILE A 40 1.07 -9.91 7.84
C ILE A 40 1.93 -11.11 8.21
N GLN A 41 2.37 -11.94 7.25
CA GLN A 41 3.21 -13.10 7.54
C GLN A 41 4.57 -12.71 8.14
N ARG A 42 5.19 -11.65 7.63
CA ARG A 42 6.46 -11.14 8.16
C ARG A 42 6.30 -10.55 9.56
N ALA A 43 5.23 -9.79 9.79
CA ALA A 43 4.92 -9.26 11.11
C ALA A 43 4.57 -10.38 12.12
N ALA A 44 3.85 -11.42 11.70
CA ALA A 44 3.58 -12.62 12.50
C ALA A 44 4.87 -13.34 12.89
N THR A 45 5.81 -13.49 11.96
CA THR A 45 7.12 -14.12 12.22
C THR A 45 7.89 -13.38 13.33
N ILE A 46 7.83 -12.04 13.35
CA ILE A 46 8.43 -11.25 14.45
C ILE A 46 7.69 -11.51 15.77
N ALA A 47 6.35 -11.45 15.77
CA ALA A 47 5.55 -11.68 16.98
C ALA A 47 5.83 -13.07 17.59
N GLU A 48 5.88 -14.10 16.75
CA GLU A 48 6.20 -15.48 17.14
C GLU A 48 7.60 -15.60 17.73
N ALA A 49 8.59 -14.93 17.13
CA ALA A 49 9.96 -14.90 17.64
C ALA A 49 10.08 -14.19 19.00
N GLU A 50 9.16 -13.28 19.32
CA GLU A 50 9.04 -12.61 20.63
C GLU A 50 8.16 -13.39 21.62
N GLY A 51 7.58 -14.52 21.22
CA GLY A 51 6.67 -15.31 22.05
C GLY A 51 5.30 -14.67 22.27
N LEU A 52 4.89 -13.74 21.41
CA LEU A 52 3.62 -13.03 21.47
C LEU A 52 2.55 -13.77 20.64
N SER A 53 1.32 -13.81 21.15
CA SER A 53 0.19 -14.46 20.48
C SER A 53 -0.62 -13.52 19.58
N GLN A 54 -0.19 -12.27 19.43
CA GLN A 54 -0.87 -11.22 18.66
C GLN A 54 0.15 -10.36 17.92
N ILE A 55 -0.23 -9.90 16.73
CA ILE A 55 0.57 -8.97 15.95
C ILE A 55 0.26 -7.55 16.44
N GLU A 56 1.29 -6.83 16.87
CA GLU A 56 1.21 -5.41 17.21
C GLU A 56 1.74 -4.54 16.06
N GLY A 57 1.40 -3.25 16.08
CA GLY A 57 1.85 -2.29 15.06
C GLY A 57 3.38 -2.19 14.96
N THR A 58 4.09 -2.37 16.06
CA THR A 58 5.55 -2.37 16.14
C THR A 58 6.19 -3.48 15.29
N HIS A 59 5.55 -4.64 15.15
CA HIS A 59 6.05 -5.72 14.28
C HIS A 59 5.97 -5.32 12.81
N LEU A 60 4.90 -4.64 12.41
CA LEU A 60 4.73 -4.12 11.05
C LEU A 60 5.76 -3.03 10.75
N GLU A 61 5.97 -2.09 11.67
CA GLU A 61 6.96 -1.01 11.53
C GLU A 61 8.37 -1.54 11.27
N ARG A 62 8.76 -2.66 11.89
CA ARG A 62 10.08 -3.27 11.70
C ARG A 62 10.26 -3.91 10.32
N ILE A 63 9.22 -4.52 9.75
CA ILE A 63 9.31 -5.15 8.42
C ILE A 63 9.07 -4.17 7.27
N LEU A 64 8.50 -2.99 7.58
CA LEU A 64 8.08 -2.00 6.60
C LEU A 64 9.19 -1.57 5.63
N PRO A 65 10.46 -1.32 6.06
CA PRO A 65 11.52 -0.94 5.13
C PRO A 65 11.76 -2.00 4.05
N GLN A 66 11.79 -3.29 4.43
CA GLN A 66 12.01 -4.37 3.47
C GLN A 66 10.77 -4.62 2.62
N LEU A 67 9.57 -4.56 3.21
CA LEU A 67 8.32 -4.71 2.47
C LEU A 67 8.19 -3.68 1.35
N LEU A 68 8.61 -2.45 1.58
CA LEU A 68 8.60 -1.37 0.57
C LEU A 68 9.75 -1.47 -0.45
N LEU A 69 10.78 -2.30 -0.20
CA LEU A 69 11.84 -2.57 -1.17
C LEU A 69 11.48 -3.74 -2.10
N ASP A 70 10.68 -4.68 -1.61
CA ASP A 70 10.26 -5.86 -2.37
C ASP A 70 9.17 -5.53 -3.41
N PHE A 71 8.49 -4.38 -3.28
CA PHE A 71 7.36 -3.93 -4.11
C PHE A 71 7.57 -2.51 -4.62
#